data_AF-A0A1H3YSY1-F1
#
_entry.id   AF-A0A1H3YSY1-F1
#
_cell.length_a   1.000
_cell.length_b   1.000
_cell.length_c   1.000
_cell.angle_alpha   90.00
_cell.angle_beta   90.00
_cell.angle_gamma   90.00
#
_symmetry.space_group_name_H-M   'P 1'
#
loop_
_entity.id
_entity.type
_entity.pdbx_description
1 polymer ?
#
loop_
_entity_poly.entity_id
_entity_poly.type
_entity_poly.pdbx_seq_one_letter_code
_entity_poly.pdbx_strand_id
1 'polypeptide(L)'
;MYKAVAAIVLVASAVPAWAQMTPEGLWRNIDDKTGEAKAEIRIRDNGGALSGVLEKRLTKDAKPDEVCKECSDDRKDKPLQGLEIIRNAKKAEDKDVWEGGKILDPENGRNYTLRLTPIEGGKKLEVRGSIGPFGRTQTWIRVQ
;
A
#
# COMPACT_ATOMS: atom_id res chain seq x y z
N MET A 1 5.47 43.55 49.42
CA MET A 1 4.45 42.48 49.29
C MET A 1 3.53 42.95 48.18
N TYR A 2 3.55 42.40 46.96
CA TYR A 2 2.94 41.14 46.56
C TYR A 2 3.74 40.50 45.40
N LYS A 3 4.05 39.22 45.53
CA LYS A 3 4.62 38.40 44.44
C LYS A 3 3.47 37.91 43.57
N ALA A 4 3.36 38.39 42.34
CA ALA A 4 2.45 37.81 41.36
C ALA A 4 3.08 36.53 40.81
N VAL A 5 2.47 35.39 41.11
CA VAL A 5 2.83 34.08 40.54
C VAL A 5 2.09 33.97 39.21
N ALA A 6 2.83 34.04 38.10
CA ALA A 6 2.30 33.76 36.77
C ALA A 6 2.28 32.24 36.56
N ALA A 7 1.09 31.64 36.53
CA ALA A 7 0.89 30.25 36.17
C ALA A 7 0.96 30.10 34.64
N ILE A 8 1.98 29.39 34.15
CA ILE A 8 2.09 29.00 32.73
C ILE A 8 1.14 27.81 32.52
N VAL A 9 0.01 28.06 31.86
CA VAL A 9 -0.90 27.00 31.40
C VAL A 9 -0.29 26.37 30.15
N LEU A 10 0.23 25.15 30.29
CA LEU A 10 0.71 24.35 29.17
C LEU A 10 -0.51 23.71 28.47
N VAL A 11 -1.02 24.36 27.42
CA VAL A 11 -2.07 23.77 26.58
C VAL A 11 -1.43 22.72 25.68
N ALA A 12 -1.61 21.44 26.01
CA ALA A 12 -1.24 20.34 25.14
C ALA A 12 -2.25 20.26 23.98
N SER A 13 -1.90 20.86 22.84
CA SER A 13 -2.66 20.69 21.60
C SER A 13 -2.44 19.28 21.04
N ALA A 14 -3.39 18.38 21.30
CA ALA A 14 -3.48 17.12 20.58
C ALA A 14 -3.84 17.43 19.12
N VAL A 15 -2.85 17.38 18.23
CA VAL A 15 -3.08 17.50 16.79
C VAL A 15 -3.90 16.28 16.36
N PRO A 16 -5.11 16.45 15.80
CA PRO A 16 -5.86 15.31 15.29
C PRO A 16 -5.04 14.63 14.19
N ALA A 17 -4.81 13.33 14.31
CA ALA A 17 -4.25 12.52 13.24
C ALA A 17 -5.32 12.40 12.14
N TRP A 18 -5.29 13.30 11.17
CA TRP A 18 -6.16 13.21 10.00
C TRP A 18 -5.67 12.04 9.16
N ALA A 19 -6.58 11.10 8.86
CA ALA A 19 -6.28 10.01 7.97
C ALA A 19 -5.87 10.58 6.61
N GLN A 20 -4.62 10.32 6.21
CA GLN A 20 -4.04 10.93 5.02
C GLN A 20 -4.62 10.24 3.77
N MET A 21 -5.06 11.04 2.80
CA MET A 21 -5.48 10.58 1.46
C MET A 21 -4.27 10.21 0.60
N THR A 22 -3.42 9.31 1.11
CA THR A 22 -2.22 8.80 0.43
C THR A 22 -2.27 7.27 0.39
N PRO A 23 -1.72 6.62 -0.65
CA PRO A 23 -1.49 5.18 -0.65
C PRO A 23 -0.37 4.74 0.28
N GLU A 24 0.45 5.63 0.84
CA GLU A 24 1.50 5.24 1.79
C GLU A 24 0.90 4.61 3.06
N GLY A 25 1.43 3.46 3.47
CA GLY A 25 0.93 2.73 4.63
C GLY A 25 0.99 1.21 4.49
N LEU A 26 0.42 0.52 5.48
CA LEU A 26 0.20 -0.92 5.44
C LEU A 26 -1.21 -1.22 4.95
N TRP A 27 -1.29 -2.12 3.99
CA TRP A 27 -2.56 -2.50 3.38
C TRP A 27 -2.73 -4.00 3.39
N ARG A 28 -3.95 -4.44 3.66
CA ARG A 28 -4.34 -5.83 3.59
C ARG A 28 -5.23 -6.05 2.38
N ASN A 29 -4.82 -6.93 1.47
CA ASN A 29 -5.68 -7.33 0.37
C ASN A 29 -6.61 -8.47 0.80
N ILE A 30 -7.83 -8.45 0.28
CA ILE A 30 -8.90 -9.39 0.60
C ILE A 30 -9.21 -10.21 -0.65
N ASP A 31 -9.39 -11.52 -0.49
CA ASP A 31 -9.90 -12.37 -1.55
C ASP A 31 -11.39 -12.13 -1.75
N ASP A 32 -11.79 -11.68 -2.93
CA ASP A 32 -13.19 -11.31 -3.21
C ASP A 32 -14.16 -12.52 -3.16
N LYS A 33 -13.67 -13.76 -3.24
CA LYS A 33 -14.51 -14.97 -3.21
C LYS A 33 -14.72 -15.50 -1.79
N THR A 34 -13.67 -15.47 -0.97
CA THR A 34 -13.65 -16.08 0.35
C THR A 34 -13.76 -15.06 1.49
N GLY A 35 -13.45 -13.79 1.22
CA GLY A 35 -13.36 -12.74 2.23
C GLY A 35 -12.12 -12.85 3.12
N GLU A 36 -11.23 -13.82 2.87
CA GLU A 36 -10.02 -14.00 3.65
C GLU A 36 -8.94 -13.00 3.24
N ALA A 37 -8.15 -12.56 4.21
CA ALA A 37 -6.99 -11.74 3.96
C ALA A 37 -5.86 -12.56 3.33
N LYS A 38 -5.31 -12.10 2.21
CA LYS A 38 -4.23 -12.85 1.52
C LYS A 38 -2.84 -12.42 1.95
N ALA A 39 -2.63 -11.12 2.12
CA ALA A 39 -1.33 -10.55 2.38
C ALA A 39 -1.42 -9.14 2.97
N GLU A 40 -0.30 -8.70 3.54
CA GLU A 40 -0.04 -7.33 3.93
C GLU A 40 1.05 -6.74 3.03
N ILE A 41 0.75 -5.59 2.43
CA ILE A 41 1.60 -4.89 1.47
C ILE A 41 1.94 -3.52 2.06
N ARG A 42 3.23 -3.23 2.16
CA ARG A 42 3.73 -1.92 2.59
C ARG A 42 3.98 -1.05 1.39
N ILE A 43 3.35 0.12 1.33
CA ILE A 43 3.62 1.13 0.32
C ILE A 43 4.39 2.28 0.96
N ARG A 44 5.46 2.74 0.30
CA ARG A 44 6.31 3.85 0.73
C ARG A 44 6.63 4.78 -0.44
N ASP A 45 6.76 6.08 -0.15
CA ASP A 45 7.35 7.02 -1.09
C ASP A 45 8.87 6.83 -1.20
N ASN A 46 9.37 6.87 -2.43
CA ASN A 46 10.78 6.84 -2.76
C ASN A 46 11.10 7.99 -3.74
N GLY A 47 11.14 9.21 -3.21
CA GLY A 47 11.45 10.40 -4.00
C GLY A 47 10.33 10.82 -4.95
N GLY A 48 9.08 10.77 -4.48
CA GLY A 48 7.89 11.13 -5.26
C GLY A 48 7.32 10.01 -6.13
N ALA A 49 7.90 8.81 -6.06
CA ALA A 49 7.39 7.60 -6.69
C ALA A 49 7.14 6.53 -5.63
N LEU A 50 5.92 6.00 -5.59
CA LEU A 50 5.55 4.96 -4.66
C LEU A 50 6.11 3.61 -5.11
N SER A 51 6.66 2.90 -4.13
CA SER A 51 7.07 1.50 -4.20
C SER A 51 6.25 0.69 -3.20
N GLY A 52 6.07 -0.60 -3.44
CA GLY A 52 5.37 -1.46 -2.50
C GLY A 52 5.91 -2.87 -2.44
N VAL A 53 6.03 -3.38 -1.21
CA VAL A 53 6.62 -4.68 -0.90
C VAL A 53 5.60 -5.60 -0.23
N LEU A 54 5.67 -6.89 -0.54
CA LEU A 54 4.91 -7.93 0.15
C LEU A 54 5.51 -8.14 1.55
N GLU A 55 4.95 -7.48 2.57
CA GLU A 55 5.48 -7.51 3.94
C GLU A 55 5.19 -8.86 4.61
N LYS A 56 3.98 -9.40 4.38
CA LYS A 56 3.54 -10.67 4.97
C LYS A 56 2.50 -11.37 4.10
N ARG A 57 2.59 -12.70 3.99
CA ARG A 57 1.49 -13.55 3.50
C ARG A 57 0.62 -14.00 4.67
N LEU A 58 -0.69 -14.00 4.46
CA LEU A 58 -1.70 -14.33 5.47
C LEU A 58 -2.48 -15.62 5.13
N THR A 59 -2.23 -16.21 3.95
CA THR A 59 -2.85 -17.47 3.56
C THR A 59 -2.28 -18.64 4.39
N LYS A 60 -3.11 -19.65 4.67
CA LYS A 60 -2.75 -20.79 5.55
C LYS A 60 -1.61 -21.66 5.00
N ASP A 61 -1.44 -21.65 3.68
CA ASP A 61 -0.42 -22.39 2.94
C ASP A 61 0.89 -21.61 2.77
N ALA A 62 0.97 -20.37 3.26
CA ALA A 62 2.16 -19.54 3.13
C ALA A 62 3.37 -20.17 3.82
N LYS A 63 4.47 -20.32 3.08
CA LYS A 63 5.76 -20.80 3.60
C LYS A 63 6.78 -19.67 3.56
N PRO A 64 7.67 -19.60 4.56
CA PRO A 64 8.65 -18.52 4.66
C PRO A 64 9.72 -18.53 3.56
N ASP A 65 9.96 -19.68 2.93
CA ASP A 65 10.99 -19.92 1.91
C ASP A 65 10.44 -19.91 0.47
N GLU A 66 9.17 -19.57 0.27
CA GLU A 66 8.61 -19.46 -1.07
C GLU A 66 9.25 -18.31 -1.86
N VAL A 67 9.54 -18.60 -3.12
CA VAL A 67 10.13 -17.67 -4.08
C VAL A 67 9.17 -17.42 -5.25
N CYS A 68 9.31 -16.28 -5.94
CA CYS A 68 8.53 -16.01 -7.15
C CYS A 68 9.06 -16.81 -8.35
N LYS A 69 8.55 -18.03 -8.54
CA LYS A 69 8.94 -18.91 -9.66
C LYS A 69 8.39 -18.43 -11.01
N GLU A 70 7.18 -17.87 -11.00
CA GLU A 70 6.49 -17.38 -12.21
C GLU A 70 7.06 -16.06 -12.72
N CYS A 71 7.75 -15.30 -11.86
CA CYS A 71 8.40 -14.06 -12.24
C CYS A 71 9.43 -14.30 -13.35
N SER A 72 9.53 -13.35 -14.28
CA SER A 72 10.46 -13.42 -15.42
C SER A 72 11.52 -12.30 -15.42
N ASP A 73 11.44 -11.38 -14.46
CA ASP A 73 12.36 -10.25 -14.31
C ASP A 73 13.34 -10.45 -13.14
N ASP A 74 13.91 -9.36 -12.62
CA ASP A 74 14.86 -9.34 -11.51
C ASP A 74 14.33 -9.96 -10.20
N ARG A 75 13.02 -10.19 -10.14
CA ARG A 75 12.31 -10.80 -9.01
C ARG A 75 12.16 -12.31 -9.13
N LYS A 76 12.60 -12.91 -10.24
CA LYS A 76 12.61 -14.37 -10.39
C LYS A 76 13.49 -15.03 -9.33
N ASP A 77 12.97 -16.10 -8.73
CA ASP A 77 13.62 -16.88 -7.67
C ASP A 77 14.00 -16.06 -6.42
N LYS A 78 13.42 -14.86 -6.26
CA LYS A 78 13.53 -14.07 -5.03
C LYS A 78 12.45 -14.46 -4.03
N PRO A 79 12.73 -14.41 -2.71
CA PRO A 79 11.72 -14.66 -1.68
C PRO A 79 10.48 -13.80 -1.90
N LEU A 80 9.29 -14.39 -1.76
CA LEU A 80 8.03 -13.66 -1.84
C LEU A 80 7.94 -12.64 -0.70
N GLN A 81 8.35 -13.01 0.51
CA GLN A 81 8.40 -12.06 1.61
C GLN A 81 9.49 -11.01 1.36
N GLY A 82 9.10 -9.74 1.40
CA GLY A 82 9.96 -8.60 1.06
C GLY A 82 10.03 -8.31 -0.45
N LEU A 83 9.34 -9.09 -1.30
CA LEU A 83 9.35 -8.88 -2.73
C LEU A 83 8.68 -7.55 -3.09
N GLU A 84 9.38 -6.72 -3.86
CA GLU A 84 8.81 -5.49 -4.40
C GLU A 84 7.81 -5.82 -5.52
N ILE A 85 6.53 -5.59 -5.26
CA ILE A 85 5.45 -5.87 -6.20
C ILE A 85 4.90 -4.60 -6.86
N ILE A 86 5.00 -3.44 -6.23
CA ILE A 86 4.58 -2.15 -6.80
C ILE A 86 5.81 -1.32 -7.11
N ARG A 87 5.88 -0.77 -8.33
CA ARG A 87 7.00 0.07 -8.79
C ARG A 87 6.49 1.33 -9.50
N ASN A 88 7.11 2.47 -9.19
CA ASN A 88 7.01 3.73 -9.93
C ASN A 88 5.60 4.34 -10.06
N ALA A 89 4.71 4.15 -9.09
CA ALA A 89 3.41 4.82 -9.11
C ALA A 89 3.53 6.27 -8.61
N LYS A 90 3.13 7.24 -9.42
CA LYS A 90 3.30 8.68 -9.12
C LYS A 90 1.95 9.36 -9.01
N LYS A 91 1.85 10.38 -8.16
CA LYS A 91 0.62 11.16 -8.01
C LYS A 91 0.29 11.85 -9.33
N ALA A 92 -0.94 11.70 -9.81
CA ALA A 92 -1.47 12.48 -10.91
C ALA A 92 -1.71 13.92 -10.44
N GLU A 93 -1.45 14.90 -11.30
CA GLU A 93 -1.66 16.31 -10.97
C GLU A 93 -3.11 16.57 -10.56
N ASP A 94 -3.27 17.32 -9.47
CA ASP A 94 -4.55 17.76 -8.90
C ASP A 94 -5.57 16.65 -8.59
N LYS A 95 -5.09 15.40 -8.42
CA LYS A 95 -5.95 14.25 -8.11
C LYS A 95 -5.35 13.38 -7.01
N ASP A 96 -6.19 12.82 -6.17
CA ASP A 96 -5.80 11.77 -5.22
C ASP A 96 -5.78 10.41 -5.92
N VAL A 97 -4.97 10.32 -6.97
CA VAL A 97 -4.77 9.12 -7.79
C VAL A 97 -3.27 8.99 -8.06
N TRP A 98 -2.73 7.77 -7.95
CA TRP A 98 -1.36 7.47 -8.32
C TRP A 98 -1.34 6.48 -9.49
N GLU A 99 -0.63 6.81 -10.56
CA GLU A 99 -0.60 6.04 -11.80
C GLU A 99 0.79 6.05 -12.45
N GLY A 100 0.90 5.52 -13.67
CA GLY A 100 2.18 5.38 -14.40
C GLY A 100 3.07 4.23 -13.93
N GLY A 101 2.78 3.66 -12.76
CA GLY A 101 3.49 2.53 -12.18
C GLY A 101 3.05 1.16 -12.71
N LYS A 102 3.69 0.12 -12.17
CA LYS A 102 3.37 -1.29 -12.41
C LYS A 102 3.12 -2.03 -11.09
N ILE A 103 2.24 -3.02 -11.15
CA ILE A 103 2.07 -4.02 -10.10
C ILE A 103 2.35 -5.41 -10.67
N LEU A 104 3.19 -6.18 -9.98
CA LEU A 104 3.46 -7.59 -10.24
C LEU A 104 2.45 -8.44 -9.47
N ASP A 105 1.87 -9.42 -10.15
CA ASP A 105 1.17 -10.53 -9.51
C ASP A 105 2.12 -11.73 -9.40
N PRO A 106 2.60 -12.09 -8.19
CA PRO A 106 3.51 -13.20 -8.01
C PRO A 106 2.91 -14.57 -8.35
N GLU A 107 1.57 -14.70 -8.37
CA GLU A 107 0.89 -15.97 -8.67
C GLU A 107 0.97 -16.35 -10.16
N ASN A 108 1.14 -15.36 -11.04
CA ASN A 108 1.27 -15.59 -12.49
C ASN A 108 2.48 -14.90 -13.13
N GLY A 109 3.29 -14.18 -12.34
CA GLY A 109 4.52 -13.53 -12.77
C GLY A 109 4.33 -12.31 -13.67
N ARG A 110 3.10 -11.82 -13.87
CA ARG A 110 2.79 -10.74 -14.82
C ARG A 110 2.81 -9.37 -14.17
N ASN A 111 3.29 -8.40 -14.93
CA ASN A 111 3.21 -6.99 -14.57
C ASN A 111 1.99 -6.32 -15.23
N TYR A 112 1.21 -5.60 -14.43
CA TYR A 112 0.03 -4.85 -14.86
C TYR A 112 0.26 -3.35 -14.71
N THR A 113 -0.36 -2.54 -15.57
CA THR A 113 -0.43 -1.09 -15.32
C THR A 113 -1.20 -0.84 -14.04
N LEU A 114 -0.62 -0.03 -13.16
CA LEU A 114 -1.16 0.22 -11.83
C LEU A 114 -1.84 1.58 -11.75
N ARG A 115 -3.01 1.60 -11.10
CA ARG A 115 -3.63 2.80 -10.56
C ARG A 115 -4.03 2.57 -9.11
N LEU A 116 -3.65 3.49 -8.23
CA LEU A 116 -3.97 3.49 -6.81
C LEU A 116 -4.86 4.70 -6.51
N THR A 117 -6.00 4.48 -5.84
CA THR A 117 -6.92 5.54 -5.43
C THR A 117 -7.26 5.36 -3.95
N PRO A 118 -6.69 6.16 -3.02
CA PRO A 118 -7.17 6.17 -1.64
C PRO A 118 -8.62 6.66 -1.62
N ILE A 119 -9.46 5.99 -0.85
CA ILE A 119 -10.88 6.32 -0.68
C ILE A 119 -11.27 6.28 0.81
N GLU A 120 -12.49 6.71 1.12
CA GLU A 120 -13.04 6.69 2.49
C GLU A 120 -12.12 7.38 3.52
N GLY A 121 -11.57 8.55 3.16
CA GLY A 121 -10.64 9.27 4.02
C GLY A 121 -9.30 8.53 4.21
N GLY A 122 -8.88 7.71 3.25
CA GLY A 122 -7.63 6.97 3.29
C GLY A 122 -7.73 5.63 4.00
N LYS A 123 -8.89 5.22 4.52
CA LYS A 123 -9.08 3.93 5.21
C LYS A 123 -9.07 2.73 4.27
N LYS A 124 -9.35 2.96 2.98
CA LYS A 124 -9.32 1.94 1.93
C LYS A 124 -8.53 2.44 0.74
N LEU A 125 -8.03 1.49 -0.05
CA LEU A 125 -7.28 1.76 -1.26
C LEU A 125 -7.85 0.92 -2.39
N GLU A 126 -8.33 1.58 -3.44
CA GLU A 126 -8.60 0.89 -4.69
C GLU A 126 -7.27 0.64 -5.41
N VAL A 127 -6.99 -0.63 -5.68
CA VAL A 127 -5.80 -1.07 -6.41
C VAL A 127 -6.26 -1.69 -7.72
N ARG A 128 -6.01 -0.97 -8.82
CA ARG A 128 -6.37 -1.41 -10.16
C ARG A 128 -5.14 -1.86 -10.95
N GLY A 129 -5.17 -3.11 -11.40
CA GLY A 129 -4.23 -3.65 -12.38
C GLY A 129 -4.91 -3.81 -13.74
N SER A 130 -4.29 -3.32 -14.82
CA SER A 130 -4.83 -3.45 -16.19
C SER A 130 -3.78 -3.79 -17.27
N ILE A 131 -4.28 -4.36 -18.36
CA ILE A 131 -3.60 -4.50 -19.66
C ILE A 131 -4.51 -3.81 -20.70
N GLY A 132 -4.11 -2.62 -21.16
CA GLY A 132 -4.96 -1.79 -22.00
C GLY A 132 -6.28 -1.44 -21.30
N PRO A 133 -7.45 -1.58 -21.94
CA PRO A 133 -8.75 -1.24 -21.35
C PRO A 133 -9.23 -2.30 -20.33
N PHE A 134 -8.69 -3.52 -20.38
CA PHE A 134 -9.11 -4.62 -19.52
C PHE A 134 -8.33 -4.60 -18.21
N GLY A 135 -9.04 -4.64 -17.09
CA GLY A 135 -8.40 -4.64 -15.79
C GLY A 135 -9.35 -5.01 -14.66
N ARG A 136 -8.78 -5.27 -13.49
CA ARG A 136 -9.50 -5.57 -12.26
C ARG A 136 -9.12 -4.57 -11.19
N THR A 137 -10.09 -4.21 -10.36
CA THR A 137 -9.89 -3.35 -9.20
C THR A 137 -10.16 -4.18 -7.96
N GLN A 138 -9.24 -4.16 -7.02
CA GLN A 138 -9.41 -4.71 -5.67
C GLN A 138 -9.48 -3.58 -4.67
N THR A 139 -10.19 -3.81 -3.56
CA THR A 139 -10.18 -2.87 -2.44
C THR A 139 -9.32 -3.44 -1.33
N TRP A 140 -8.27 -2.71 -0.96
CA TRP A 140 -7.41 -3.07 0.17
C TRP A 140 -7.80 -2.25 1.40
N ILE A 141 -7.65 -2.87 2.56
CA ILE A 141 -8.00 -2.27 3.85
C ILE A 141 -6.73 -1.79 4.54
N ARG A 142 -6.73 -0.54 5.02
CA ARG A 142 -5.62 0.01 5.77
C ARG A 142 -5.49 -0.71 7.13
N VAL A 143 -4.28 -1.11 7.50
CA VAL A 143 -4.00 -1.78 8.79
C VAL A 143 -3.56 -0.78 9.86
N GLN A 144 -2.95 0.34 9.45
CA GLN A 144 -2.43 1.42 10.31
C GLN A 144 -3.00 2.77 9.91
#